data_AF-A0A7C3K2C6-F1
#
_entry.id   AF-A0A7C3K2C6-F1
#
_cell.length_a   1.000
_cell.length_b   1.000
_cell.length_c   1.000
_cell.angle_alpha   90.00
_cell.angle_beta   90.00
_cell.angle_gamma   90.00
#
_symmetry.space_group_name_H-M   'P 1'
#
loop_
_entity.id
_entity.type
_entity.pdbx_description
1 polymer ?
#
loop_
_entity_poly.entity_id
_entity_poly.type
_entity_poly.pdbx_seq_one_letter_code
_entity_poly.pdbx_strand_id
1 'polypeptide(L)'
;MSMNEKERLNALEVALNNETREREFYLKNAKRTKDPLGKAMFKQIADDELEHYERLKQLHEKWSKQEKWPGTVPLKVKDTVVKDILVDFLKKVDETVKGDADDLEAVRTAIDFEAKGAKYYAQLRDDVYDPKEKQFFDLLSRIESEHYLSLKDTEEYLTDPTSWYRKKEHHTFDGE
;
A
#
# COMPACT_ATOMS: atom_id res chain seq x y z
N MET A 1 30.14 9.50 -3.31
CA MET A 1 29.55 10.24 -4.45
C MET A 1 28.32 10.96 -3.92
N SER A 2 28.32 12.29 -3.96
CA SER A 2 27.15 13.09 -3.55
C SER A 2 26.11 12.98 -4.67
N MET A 3 24.95 12.34 -4.40
CA MET A 3 23.81 12.42 -5.32
C MET A 3 23.38 13.89 -5.40
N ASN A 4 23.23 14.41 -6.62
CA ASN A 4 22.75 15.78 -6.84
C ASN A 4 21.38 15.96 -6.18
N GLU A 5 21.15 17.08 -5.49
CA GLU A 5 19.84 17.42 -4.88
C GLU A 5 18.67 17.38 -5.88
N LYS A 6 18.97 17.50 -7.20
CA LYS A 6 18.00 17.38 -8.29
C LYS A 6 17.44 15.98 -8.52
N GLU A 7 17.98 14.95 -7.86
CA GLU A 7 17.59 13.55 -8.00
C GLU A 7 16.91 12.98 -6.76
N ARG A 8 16.24 13.81 -5.95
CA ARG A 8 15.58 13.39 -4.72
C ARG A 8 14.14 13.89 -4.67
N LEU A 9 13.24 13.09 -4.10
CA LEU A 9 11.84 13.41 -3.88
C LEU A 9 11.57 13.73 -2.41
N ASN A 10 10.56 14.54 -2.13
CA ASN A 10 10.09 14.71 -0.76
C ASN A 10 9.48 13.38 -0.25
N ALA A 11 10.01 12.86 0.86
CA ALA A 11 9.61 11.55 1.37
C ALA A 11 8.13 11.53 1.83
N LEU A 12 7.66 12.63 2.41
CA LEU A 12 6.28 12.74 2.86
C LEU A 12 5.33 12.81 1.68
N GLU A 13 5.67 13.61 0.67
CA GLU A 13 4.88 13.69 -0.55
C GLU A 13 4.78 12.34 -1.27
N VAL A 14 5.86 11.56 -1.33
CA VAL A 14 5.83 10.20 -1.88
C VAL A 14 4.85 9.32 -1.13
N ALA A 15 4.96 9.27 0.21
CA ALA A 15 4.11 8.41 1.03
C ALA A 15 2.63 8.84 0.95
N LEU A 16 2.33 10.11 1.19
CA LEU A 16 0.95 10.62 1.21
C LEU A 16 0.25 10.54 -0.14
N ASN A 17 0.99 10.73 -1.24
CA ASN A 17 0.42 10.55 -2.59
C ASN A 17 0.11 9.09 -2.89
N ASN A 18 0.84 8.13 -2.31
CA ASN A 18 0.54 6.71 -2.48
C ASN A 18 -0.81 6.38 -1.85
N GLU A 19 -0.94 6.60 -0.54
CA GLU A 19 -2.17 6.34 0.24
C GLU A 19 -3.39 7.06 -0.36
N THR A 20 -3.23 8.33 -0.77
CA THR A 20 -4.34 9.09 -1.35
C THR A 20 -4.88 8.43 -2.61
N ARG A 21 -3.98 7.90 -3.44
CA ARG A 21 -4.38 7.33 -4.71
C ARG A 21 -4.83 5.87 -4.58
N GLU A 22 -4.23 5.10 -3.67
CA GLU A 22 -4.70 3.76 -3.27
C GLU A 22 -6.13 3.85 -2.76
N ARG A 23 -6.40 4.83 -1.90
CA ARG A 23 -7.75 5.15 -1.45
C ARG A 23 -8.71 5.43 -2.59
N GLU A 24 -8.32 6.26 -3.55
CA GLU A 24 -9.15 6.54 -4.73
C GLU A 24 -9.42 5.27 -5.56
N PHE A 25 -8.41 4.43 -5.73
CA PHE A 25 -8.54 3.15 -6.43
C PHE A 25 -9.55 2.25 -5.71
N TYR A 26 -9.43 2.08 -4.40
CA TYR A 26 -10.34 1.24 -3.62
C TYR A 26 -11.76 1.80 -3.58
N LEU A 27 -11.94 3.12 -3.44
CA LEU A 27 -13.26 3.76 -3.52
C LEU A 27 -13.91 3.59 -4.90
N LYS A 28 -13.13 3.63 -5.99
CA LYS A 28 -13.65 3.36 -7.34
C LYS A 28 -14.06 1.90 -7.48
N ASN A 29 -13.25 0.97 -6.96
CA ASN A 29 -13.59 -0.46 -6.94
C ASN A 29 -14.86 -0.75 -6.14
N ALA A 30 -14.99 -0.17 -4.94
CA ALA A 30 -16.19 -0.28 -4.13
C ALA A 30 -17.46 0.18 -4.87
N LYS A 31 -17.37 1.20 -5.75
CA LYS A 31 -18.53 1.70 -6.52
C LYS A 31 -18.98 0.73 -7.61
N ARG A 32 -18.05 0.04 -8.29
CA ARG A 32 -18.37 -0.90 -9.37
C ARG A 32 -18.77 -2.29 -8.88
N THR A 33 -18.24 -2.70 -7.72
CA THR A 33 -18.47 -4.01 -7.17
C THR A 33 -19.94 -4.22 -6.85
N LYS A 34 -20.49 -5.32 -7.36
CA LYS A 34 -21.91 -5.64 -7.22
C LYS A 34 -22.17 -6.39 -5.93
N ASP A 35 -21.27 -7.32 -5.58
CA ASP A 35 -21.37 -8.07 -4.34
C ASP A 35 -21.31 -7.14 -3.11
N PRO A 36 -22.29 -7.20 -2.20
CA PRO A 36 -22.32 -6.33 -1.03
C PRO A 36 -21.09 -6.47 -0.13
N LEU A 37 -20.52 -7.67 0.02
CA LEU A 37 -19.36 -7.87 0.87
C LEU A 37 -18.07 -7.42 0.20
N GLY A 38 -17.88 -7.74 -1.10
CA GLY A 38 -16.76 -7.20 -1.87
C GLY A 38 -16.73 -5.66 -1.84
N LYS A 39 -17.91 -5.03 -1.92
CA LYS A 39 -18.06 -3.57 -1.79
C LYS A 39 -17.70 -3.06 -0.39
N ALA A 40 -18.16 -3.74 0.67
CA ALA A 40 -17.85 -3.37 2.04
C ALA A 40 -16.34 -3.47 2.31
N MET A 41 -15.70 -4.50 1.77
CA MET A 41 -14.25 -4.68 1.88
C MET A 41 -13.47 -3.59 1.17
N PHE A 42 -13.77 -3.28 -0.10
CA PHE A 42 -13.09 -2.18 -0.78
C PHE A 42 -13.26 -0.83 -0.08
N LYS A 43 -14.38 -0.61 0.62
CA LYS A 43 -14.54 0.56 1.48
C LYS A 43 -13.66 0.49 2.73
N GLN A 44 -13.60 -0.67 3.38
CA GLN A 44 -12.75 -0.87 4.54
C GLN A 44 -11.29 -0.58 4.21
N ILE A 45 -10.77 -1.14 3.12
CA ILE A 45 -9.39 -0.88 2.70
C ILE A 45 -9.21 0.62 2.39
N ALA A 46 -10.14 1.25 1.69
CA ALA A 46 -10.09 2.71 1.45
C ALA A 46 -10.11 3.57 2.74
N ASP A 47 -10.70 3.06 3.82
CA ASP A 47 -10.67 3.70 5.14
C ASP A 47 -9.34 3.43 5.85
N ASP A 48 -8.75 2.23 5.69
CA ASP A 48 -7.40 1.89 6.17
C ASP A 48 -6.34 2.81 5.51
N GLU A 49 -6.43 3.07 4.20
CA GLU A 49 -5.57 4.03 3.49
C GLU A 49 -5.65 5.45 4.10
N LEU A 50 -6.85 5.86 4.54
CA LEU A 50 -7.02 7.16 5.20
C LEU A 50 -6.38 7.16 6.59
N GLU A 51 -6.50 6.06 7.33
CA GLU A 51 -5.82 5.89 8.61
C GLU A 51 -4.30 5.95 8.43
N HIS A 52 -3.76 5.25 7.44
CA HIS A 52 -2.34 5.26 7.09
C HIS A 52 -1.86 6.64 6.68
N TYR A 53 -2.60 7.37 5.85
CA TYR A 53 -2.31 8.76 5.51
C TYR A 53 -2.17 9.65 6.76
N GLU A 54 -3.11 9.57 7.70
CA GLU A 54 -3.05 10.35 8.94
C GLU A 54 -1.93 9.89 9.88
N ARG A 55 -1.71 8.57 9.98
CA ARG A 55 -0.60 7.98 10.73
C ARG A 55 0.75 8.41 10.17
N LEU A 56 0.91 8.49 8.85
CA LEU A 56 2.12 8.98 8.19
C LEU A 56 2.39 10.45 8.50
N LYS A 57 1.36 11.31 8.54
CA LYS A 57 1.50 12.71 8.99
C LYS A 57 1.97 12.80 10.44
N GLN A 58 1.37 12.02 11.33
CA GLN A 58 1.76 11.98 12.75
C GLN A 58 3.19 11.44 12.94
N LEU A 59 3.55 10.38 12.21
CA LEU A 59 4.89 9.80 12.21
C LEU A 59 5.90 10.80 11.68
N HIS A 60 5.59 11.52 10.61
CA HIS A 60 6.45 12.57 10.08
C HIS A 60 6.73 13.66 11.12
N GLU A 61 5.71 14.17 11.81
CA GLU A 61 5.92 15.16 12.88
C GLU A 61 6.81 14.62 14.00
N LYS A 62 6.56 13.38 14.45
CA LYS A 62 7.32 12.74 15.52
C LYS A 62 8.76 12.44 15.10
N TRP A 63 8.98 11.88 13.93
CA TRP A 63 10.29 11.47 13.44
C TRP A 63 11.13 12.67 13.00
N SER A 64 10.52 13.74 12.49
CA SER A 64 11.22 14.99 12.20
C SER A 64 11.81 15.62 13.47
N LYS A 65 11.05 15.63 14.59
CA LYS A 65 11.56 16.09 15.91
C LYS A 65 12.67 15.21 16.47
N GLN A 66 12.70 13.93 16.09
CA GLN A 66 13.72 12.96 16.51
C GLN A 66 14.89 12.87 15.52
N GLU A 67 14.91 13.70 14.48
CA GLU A 67 15.87 13.63 13.38
C GLU A 67 15.94 12.25 12.69
N LYS A 68 14.85 11.47 12.74
CA LYS A 68 14.74 10.14 12.10
C LYS A 68 14.09 10.19 10.72
N TRP A 69 13.42 11.30 10.38
CA TRP A 69 12.82 11.46 9.07
C TRP A 69 13.90 11.79 8.02
N PRO A 70 13.91 11.12 6.85
CA PRO A 70 14.94 11.37 5.83
C PRO A 70 14.77 12.72 5.11
N GLY A 71 13.58 13.35 5.22
CA GLY A 71 13.23 14.60 4.54
C GLY A 71 12.99 14.40 3.05
N THR A 72 14.00 13.89 2.35
CA THR A 72 13.93 13.48 0.94
C THR A 72 14.40 12.05 0.77
N VAL A 73 14.01 11.39 -0.32
CA VAL A 73 14.47 10.06 -0.71
C VAL A 73 15.04 10.08 -2.13
N PRO A 74 16.01 9.23 -2.47
CA PRO A 74 16.58 9.16 -3.81
C PRO A 74 15.51 8.80 -4.87
N LEU A 75 15.57 9.45 -6.04
CA LEU A 75 14.75 9.10 -7.20
C LEU A 75 15.13 7.74 -7.78
N LYS A 76 16.40 7.37 -7.70
CA LYS A 76 16.96 6.14 -8.26
C LYS A 76 17.91 5.49 -7.26
N VAL A 77 17.72 4.20 -6.98
CA VAL A 77 18.58 3.40 -6.09
C VAL A 77 19.03 2.14 -6.83
N LYS A 78 20.32 1.98 -7.13
CA LYS A 78 20.89 0.81 -7.85
C LYS A 78 20.03 0.29 -9.02
N ASP A 79 19.57 1.21 -9.87
CA ASP A 79 18.68 0.97 -11.02
C ASP A 79 17.16 0.94 -10.78
N THR A 80 16.73 1.03 -9.52
CA THR A 80 15.33 1.09 -9.09
C THR A 80 14.83 2.54 -9.01
N VAL A 81 13.82 2.93 -9.79
CA VAL A 81 13.33 4.32 -9.88
C VAL A 81 12.07 4.52 -9.04
N VAL A 82 12.15 5.22 -7.91
CA VAL A 82 11.00 5.48 -7.00
C VAL A 82 9.82 6.12 -7.74
N LYS A 83 10.11 7.00 -8.71
CA LYS A 83 9.11 7.64 -9.56
C LYS A 83 8.31 6.63 -10.41
N ASP A 84 8.92 5.53 -10.81
CA ASP A 84 8.26 4.52 -11.64
C ASP A 84 7.17 3.79 -10.85
N ILE A 85 7.29 3.63 -9.51
CA ILE A 85 6.17 3.15 -8.67
C ILE A 85 4.97 4.08 -8.83
N LEU A 86 5.16 5.37 -8.57
CA LEU A 86 4.08 6.36 -8.60
C LEU A 86 3.44 6.47 -9.98
N VAL A 87 4.19 6.20 -11.05
CA VAL A 87 3.70 6.20 -12.43
C VAL A 87 3.01 4.88 -12.78
N ASP A 88 3.57 3.74 -12.41
CA ASP A 88 2.96 2.42 -12.63
C ASP A 88 1.68 2.27 -11.82
N PHE A 89 1.66 2.84 -10.61
CA PHE A 89 0.48 3.07 -9.81
C PHE A 89 -0.61 3.81 -10.62
N LEU A 90 -0.29 4.99 -11.15
CA LEU A 90 -1.25 5.81 -11.90
C LEU A 90 -1.81 5.09 -13.12
N LYS A 91 -0.94 4.41 -13.88
CA LYS A 91 -1.34 3.66 -15.06
C LYS A 91 -2.27 2.51 -14.70
N LYS A 92 -1.94 1.73 -13.67
CA LYS A 92 -2.77 0.61 -13.23
C LYS A 92 -4.12 1.06 -12.67
N VAL A 93 -4.16 2.17 -11.93
CA VAL A 93 -5.43 2.77 -11.49
C VAL A 93 -6.29 3.14 -12.71
N ASP A 94 -5.72 3.79 -13.72
CA ASP A 94 -6.48 4.19 -14.91
C ASP A 94 -6.91 3.01 -15.79
N GLU A 95 -6.10 1.96 -15.90
CA GLU A 95 -6.39 0.76 -16.69
C GLU A 95 -7.48 -0.09 -16.05
N THR A 96 -7.36 -0.34 -14.75
CA THR A 96 -8.37 -1.08 -14.00
C THR A 96 -9.70 -0.34 -13.99
N VAL A 97 -9.72 0.99 -13.89
CA VAL A 97 -10.96 1.82 -13.93
C VAL A 97 -11.73 1.72 -15.25
N LYS A 98 -11.09 1.30 -16.35
CA LYS A 98 -11.73 1.24 -17.68
C LYS A 98 -12.43 -0.09 -18.00
N GLY A 99 -12.32 -1.12 -17.15
CA GLY A 99 -12.84 -2.47 -17.44
C GLY A 99 -13.99 -2.93 -16.54
N ASP A 100 -14.87 -3.78 -17.08
CA ASP A 100 -15.92 -4.54 -16.39
C ASP A 100 -15.33 -5.82 -15.72
N ALA A 101 -14.17 -5.71 -15.08
CA ALA A 101 -13.53 -6.86 -14.43
C ALA A 101 -14.43 -7.47 -13.34
N ASP A 102 -14.41 -8.80 -13.23
CA ASP A 102 -15.11 -9.52 -12.17
C ASP A 102 -14.55 -9.13 -10.79
N ASP A 103 -15.39 -9.18 -9.75
CA ASP A 103 -15.04 -8.72 -8.40
C ASP A 103 -13.80 -9.47 -7.86
N LEU A 104 -13.67 -10.76 -8.18
CA LEU A 104 -12.50 -11.57 -7.81
C LEU A 104 -11.24 -11.20 -8.59
N GLU A 105 -11.36 -10.84 -9.87
CA GLU A 105 -10.23 -10.40 -10.69
C GLU A 105 -9.70 -9.04 -10.22
N ALA A 106 -10.60 -8.14 -9.82
CA ALA A 106 -10.22 -6.85 -9.21
C ALA A 106 -9.44 -7.05 -7.91
N VAL A 107 -9.90 -7.94 -7.02
CA VAL A 107 -9.18 -8.28 -5.77
C VAL A 107 -7.81 -8.89 -6.07
N ARG A 108 -7.72 -9.83 -7.01
CA ARG A 108 -6.44 -10.45 -7.41
C ARG A 108 -5.44 -9.47 -8.04
N THR A 109 -5.96 -8.44 -8.70
CA THR A 109 -5.13 -7.36 -9.23
C THR A 109 -4.57 -6.50 -8.10
N ALA A 110 -5.38 -6.19 -7.08
CA ALA A 110 -4.97 -5.43 -5.89
C ALA A 110 -3.94 -6.21 -5.04
N ILE A 111 -4.25 -7.44 -4.61
CA ILE A 111 -3.39 -8.60 -4.88
C ILE A 111 -1.91 -8.40 -5.17
N ASP A 112 -1.64 -8.65 -6.44
CA ASP A 112 -0.36 -8.52 -7.11
C ASP A 112 0.24 -7.11 -6.96
N PHE A 113 -0.60 -6.08 -6.89
CA PHE A 113 -0.15 -4.71 -6.70
C PHE A 113 0.50 -4.49 -5.33
N GLU A 114 -0.19 -4.75 -4.22
CA GLU A 114 0.35 -4.60 -2.86
C GLU A 114 1.57 -5.51 -2.64
N ALA A 115 1.54 -6.75 -3.17
CA ALA A 115 2.68 -7.65 -3.10
C ALA A 115 3.92 -7.09 -3.81
N LYS A 116 3.74 -6.42 -4.95
CA LYS A 116 4.82 -5.75 -5.68
C LYS A 116 5.30 -4.51 -4.93
N GLY A 117 4.40 -3.68 -4.41
CA GLY A 117 4.72 -2.50 -3.61
C GLY A 117 5.56 -2.87 -2.37
N ALA A 118 5.07 -3.82 -1.57
CA ALA A 118 5.77 -4.34 -0.39
C ALA A 118 7.19 -4.82 -0.71
N LYS A 119 7.34 -5.67 -1.74
CA LYS A 119 8.63 -6.20 -2.18
C LYS A 119 9.55 -5.08 -2.67
N TYR A 120 9.01 -4.13 -3.41
CA TYR A 120 9.79 -3.05 -4.00
C TYR A 120 10.35 -2.11 -2.93
N TYR A 121 9.53 -1.68 -1.96
CA TYR A 121 10.04 -0.88 -0.85
C TYR A 121 11.04 -1.64 0.02
N ALA A 122 10.88 -2.96 0.18
CA ALA A 122 11.89 -3.79 0.84
C ALA A 122 13.24 -3.78 0.08
N GLN A 123 13.22 -3.84 -1.26
CA GLN A 123 14.43 -3.72 -2.09
C GLN A 123 15.08 -2.35 -1.93
N LEU A 124 14.29 -1.26 -1.96
CA LEU A 124 14.81 0.09 -1.73
C LEU A 124 15.46 0.23 -0.34
N ARG A 125 14.83 -0.30 0.71
CA ARG A 125 15.40 -0.35 2.06
C ARG A 125 16.77 -1.04 2.06
N ASP A 126 16.90 -2.14 1.34
CA ASP A 126 18.13 -2.93 1.31
C ASP A 126 19.24 -2.24 0.48
N ASP A 127 18.85 -1.41 -0.50
CA ASP A 127 19.77 -0.75 -1.41
C ASP A 127 20.23 0.65 -1.01
N VAL A 128 19.51 1.33 -0.11
CA VAL A 128 19.97 2.60 0.46
C VAL A 128 20.98 2.40 1.60
N TYR A 129 21.78 3.43 1.88
CA TYR A 129 22.77 3.41 2.96
C TYR A 129 22.31 4.20 4.19
N ASP A 130 21.58 5.29 3.99
CA ASP A 130 21.14 6.16 5.08
C ASP A 130 20.14 5.42 6.00
N PRO A 131 20.38 5.32 7.31
CA PRO A 131 19.50 4.60 8.23
C PRO A 131 18.08 5.20 8.32
N LYS A 132 17.90 6.49 8.04
CA LYS A 132 16.59 7.17 7.99
C LYS A 132 15.82 6.75 6.76
N GLU A 133 16.49 6.69 5.61
CA GLU A 133 15.90 6.18 4.36
C GLU A 133 15.53 4.69 4.51
N LYS A 134 16.38 3.89 5.16
CA LYS A 134 16.05 2.49 5.48
C LYS A 134 14.77 2.38 6.30
N GLN A 135 14.69 3.10 7.42
CA GLN A 135 13.50 3.07 8.27
C GLN A 135 12.24 3.53 7.54
N PHE A 136 12.37 4.53 6.67
CA PHE A 136 11.26 5.02 5.85
C PHE A 136 10.77 3.97 4.84
N PHE A 137 11.67 3.35 4.06
CA PHE A 137 11.25 2.32 3.11
C PHE A 137 10.77 1.03 3.80
N ASP A 138 11.31 0.70 4.97
CA ASP A 138 10.80 -0.39 5.81
C ASP A 138 9.37 -0.11 6.31
N LEU A 139 9.05 1.14 6.65
CA LEU A 139 7.70 1.55 7.00
C LEU A 139 6.74 1.36 5.83
N LEU A 140 7.07 1.87 4.63
CA LEU A 140 6.22 1.72 3.45
C LEU A 140 6.03 0.24 3.08
N SER A 141 7.09 -0.57 3.12
CA SER A 141 7.00 -2.01 2.86
C SER A 141 6.03 -2.73 3.81
N ARG A 142 5.97 -2.31 5.08
CA ARG A 142 5.04 -2.87 6.07
C ARG A 142 3.59 -2.47 5.80
N ILE A 143 3.33 -1.20 5.45
CA ILE A 143 1.99 -0.72 5.11
C ILE A 143 1.39 -1.54 3.96
N GLU A 144 2.13 -1.68 2.87
CA GLU A 144 1.72 -2.49 1.71
C GLU A 144 1.53 -3.97 2.07
N SER A 145 2.33 -4.49 3.01
CA SER A 145 2.16 -5.86 3.50
C SER A 145 0.88 -6.04 4.31
N GLU A 146 0.46 -5.02 5.07
CA GLU A 146 -0.81 -5.00 5.80
C GLU A 146 -1.99 -5.05 4.81
N HIS A 147 -1.96 -4.22 3.75
CA HIS A 147 -2.97 -4.26 2.68
C HIS A 147 -3.02 -5.59 1.94
N TYR A 148 -1.86 -6.15 1.58
CA TYR A 148 -1.76 -7.47 0.95
C TYR A 148 -2.47 -8.54 1.79
N LEU A 149 -2.27 -8.55 3.11
CA LEU A 149 -2.90 -9.52 4.00
C LEU A 149 -4.43 -9.33 4.06
N SER A 150 -4.91 -8.10 4.16
CA SER A 150 -6.35 -7.78 4.13
C SER A 150 -7.01 -8.24 2.82
N LEU A 151 -6.34 -8.05 1.68
CA LEU A 151 -6.83 -8.50 0.39
C LEU A 151 -6.77 -10.02 0.22
N LYS A 152 -5.74 -10.70 0.75
CA LYS A 152 -5.67 -12.17 0.76
C LYS A 152 -6.80 -12.79 1.57
N ASP A 153 -7.14 -12.20 2.71
CA ASP A 153 -8.30 -12.60 3.51
C ASP A 153 -9.61 -12.47 2.71
N THR A 154 -9.72 -11.39 1.93
CA THR A 154 -10.85 -11.14 1.03
C THR A 154 -10.94 -12.13 -0.12
N GLU A 155 -9.82 -12.43 -0.78
CA GLU A 155 -9.78 -13.45 -1.84
C GLU A 155 -10.21 -14.81 -1.29
N GLU A 156 -9.76 -15.18 -0.10
CA GLU A 156 -10.20 -16.41 0.55
C GLU A 156 -11.72 -16.40 0.77
N TYR A 157 -12.29 -15.31 1.26
CA TYR A 157 -13.74 -15.20 1.37
C TYR A 157 -14.44 -15.38 0.02
N LEU A 158 -14.00 -14.69 -1.04
CA LEU A 158 -14.67 -14.75 -2.35
C LEU A 158 -14.57 -16.13 -3.02
N THR A 159 -13.53 -16.90 -2.68
CA THR A 159 -13.27 -18.22 -3.29
C THR A 159 -13.78 -19.39 -2.45
N ASP A 160 -13.77 -19.29 -1.12
CA ASP A 160 -14.29 -20.28 -0.19
C ASP A 160 -14.83 -19.61 1.10
N PRO A 161 -16.03 -19.02 1.06
CA PRO A 161 -16.63 -18.36 2.21
C PRO A 161 -16.81 -19.31 3.41
N THR A 162 -17.05 -20.60 3.16
CA THR A 162 -17.33 -21.59 4.22
C THR A 162 -16.08 -21.89 5.03
N SER A 163 -14.93 -22.02 4.39
CA SER A 163 -13.65 -22.17 5.10
C SER A 163 -13.23 -20.88 5.79
N TRP A 164 -13.48 -19.72 5.15
CA TRP A 164 -13.20 -18.42 5.74
C TRP A 164 -13.97 -18.19 7.05
N TYR A 165 -15.29 -18.42 7.07
CA TYR A 165 -16.11 -18.25 8.28
C TYR A 165 -15.65 -19.16 9.41
N ARG A 166 -15.34 -20.43 9.12
CA ARG A 166 -14.80 -21.35 10.12
C ARG A 166 -13.50 -20.84 10.74
N LYS A 167 -12.56 -20.34 9.92
CA LYS A 167 -11.31 -19.77 10.44
C LYS A 167 -11.55 -18.54 11.32
N LYS A 168 -12.44 -17.63 10.90
CA LYS A 168 -12.75 -16.41 11.65
C LYS A 168 -13.46 -16.70 12.98
N GLU A 169 -14.42 -17.62 12.99
CA GLU A 169 -15.09 -18.05 14.22
C GLU A 169 -14.08 -18.62 15.22
N HIS A 170 -13.15 -19.48 14.78
CA HIS A 170 -12.10 -20.02 15.66
C HIS A 170 -11.15 -18.96 16.24
N HIS A 171 -10.77 -17.92 15.48
CA HIS A 171 -9.88 -16.86 15.98
C HIS A 171 -10.56 -15.96 17.03
N THR A 172 -11.89 -15.86 17.03
CA THR A 172 -12.66 -15.13 18.05
C THR A 172 -12.77 -15.86 19.40
N PHE A 173 -12.49 -17.16 19.47
CA PHE A 173 -12.62 -17.94 20.72
C PHE A 173 -11.30 -18.14 21.49
N ASP A 174 -10.13 -17.79 20.91
CA ASP A 174 -8.82 -17.93 21.57
C ASP A 174 -8.34 -16.64 22.27
N GLY A 175 -9.28 -15.76 22.67
CA GLY A 175 -9.01 -14.49 23.32
C GLY A 175 -9.89 -14.24 24.54
N GLU A 176 -9.75 -15.06 25.58
CA GLU A 176 -10.16 -14.77 26.97
C GLU A 176 -8.96 -14.78 27.91
#